data_AF-A0A4R7WUY5-F1
#
_entry.id   AF-A0A4R7WUY5-F1
#
_cell.length_a   1.000
_cell.length_b   1.000
_cell.length_c   1.000
_cell.angle_alpha   90.00
_cell.angle_beta   90.00
_cell.angle_gamma   90.00
#
_symmetry.space_group_name_H-M   'P 1'
#
loop_
_entity.id
_entity.type
_entity.pdbx_description
1 polymer ?
#
loop_
_entity_poly.entity_id
_entity_poly.type
_entity_poly.pdbx_seq_one_letter_code
_entity_poly.pdbx_strand_id
1 'polypeptide(L)'
;MEEHYEPLVFTRQKLTLHALILERQAWFCVRDLGRFLGMFFENRITQKLAPDQRRHVRLRYYGEIENVLMVSESAAYALLVYHGNATHDPIRKWLTYQVLPVLRDRHVPAFNNAPVPALLQSKHSTLSVMRWQNELWIRFKDMPCLVHTRKQEAGWWGKIRRGLPGR
;
A
#
# COMPACT_ATOMS: atom_id res chain seq x y z
N MET A 1 3.82 -22.37 -0.48
CA MET A 1 3.51 -22.07 -1.90
C MET A 1 3.70 -20.58 -2.06
N GLU A 2 4.61 -20.14 -2.92
CA GLU A 2 4.88 -18.71 -3.06
C GLU A 2 3.73 -18.06 -3.82
N GLU A 3 2.88 -17.36 -3.08
CA GLU A 3 1.75 -16.63 -3.63
C GLU A 3 2.28 -15.53 -4.56
N HIS A 4 1.86 -15.58 -5.83
CA HIS A 4 2.12 -14.56 -6.83
C HIS A 4 0.80 -13.87 -7.18
N TYR A 5 0.90 -12.62 -7.61
CA TYR A 5 -0.26 -11.83 -8.01
C TYR A 5 -0.51 -11.92 -9.50
N GLU A 6 -1.79 -11.99 -9.88
CA GLU A 6 -2.24 -11.85 -11.26
C GLU A 6 -2.64 -10.39 -11.53
N PRO A 7 -1.81 -9.60 -12.25
CA PRO A 7 -2.11 -8.21 -12.51
C PRO A 7 -3.28 -8.08 -13.49
N LEU A 8 -3.96 -6.94 -13.43
CA LEU A 8 -4.79 -6.48 -14.53
C LEU A 8 -3.91 -5.72 -15.52
N VAL A 9 -4.06 -6.02 -16.80
CA VAL A 9 -3.26 -5.41 -17.87
C VAL A 9 -4.13 -4.43 -18.63
N PHE A 10 -3.72 -3.17 -18.62
CA PHE A 10 -4.34 -2.11 -19.39
C PHE A 10 -3.50 -1.80 -20.62
N THR A 11 -4.12 -1.55 -21.77
CA THR A 11 -3.39 -1.26 -23.01
C THR A 11 -3.81 0.10 -23.57
N ARG A 12 -2.84 0.88 -24.01
CA ARG A 12 -3.06 2.15 -24.69
C ARG A 12 -1.88 2.45 -25.63
N GLN A 13 -2.19 2.79 -26.89
CA GLN A 13 -1.18 3.20 -27.89
C GLN A 13 0.01 2.21 -27.99
N LYS A 14 -0.29 0.90 -28.01
CA LYS A 14 0.69 -0.22 -28.04
C LYS A 14 1.54 -0.39 -26.76
N LEU A 15 1.35 0.46 -25.75
CA LEU A 15 1.96 0.30 -24.44
C LEU A 15 0.99 -0.42 -23.50
N THR A 16 1.54 -1.24 -22.63
CA THR A 16 0.81 -1.98 -21.60
C THR A 16 1.16 -1.45 -20.22
N LEU A 17 0.18 -1.45 -19.31
CA LEU A 17 0.33 -1.10 -17.91
C LEU A 17 -0.18 -2.25 -17.07
N HIS A 18 0.72 -2.94 -16.37
CA HIS A 18 0.35 -3.91 -15.34
C HIS A 18 0.00 -3.17 -14.05
N ALA A 19 -1.19 -3.44 -13.51
CA ALA A 19 -1.69 -2.82 -12.29
C ALA A 19 -2.49 -3.81 -11.45
N LEU A 20 -2.55 -3.60 -10.14
CA LEU A 20 -3.28 -4.45 -9.21
C LEU A 20 -3.72 -3.66 -7.97
N ILE A 21 -4.70 -4.19 -7.24
CA ILE A 21 -5.08 -3.67 -5.92
C ILE A 21 -4.42 -4.53 -4.84
N LEU A 22 -3.61 -3.90 -3.97
CA LEU A 22 -3.14 -4.49 -2.69
C LEU A 22 -3.61 -3.56 -1.58
N GLU A 23 -4.11 -4.12 -0.48
CA GLU A 23 -4.46 -3.32 0.71
C GLU A 23 -5.42 -2.15 0.41
N ARG A 24 -6.35 -2.32 -0.55
CA ARG A 24 -7.27 -1.27 -1.09
C ARG A 24 -6.59 -0.11 -1.82
N GLN A 25 -5.28 -0.17 -2.04
CA GLN A 25 -4.55 0.81 -2.82
C GLN A 25 -4.24 0.28 -4.22
N ALA A 26 -4.29 1.16 -5.22
CA ALA A 26 -3.84 0.83 -6.57
C ALA A 26 -2.32 0.88 -6.66
N TRP A 27 -1.76 -0.14 -7.30
CA TRP A 27 -0.33 -0.29 -7.56
C TRP A 27 -0.08 -0.47 -9.05
N PHE A 28 0.96 0.18 -9.54
CA PHE A 28 1.32 0.24 -10.96
C PHE A 28 2.75 -0.21 -11.18
N CYS A 29 3.01 -1.00 -12.22
CA CYS A 29 4.36 -1.37 -12.62
C CYS A 29 5.15 -0.12 -12.99
N VAL A 30 6.27 0.10 -12.30
CA VAL A 30 7.14 1.26 -12.53
C VAL A 30 7.70 1.26 -13.95
N ARG A 31 8.13 0.09 -14.43
CA ARG A 31 8.72 -0.05 -15.77
C ARG A 31 7.73 0.34 -16.86
N ASP A 32 6.47 -0.08 -16.70
CA ASP A 32 5.40 0.26 -17.64
C ASP A 32 5.03 1.74 -17.58
N LEU A 33 4.87 2.29 -16.38
CA LEU A 33 4.57 3.71 -16.19
C LEU A 33 5.66 4.61 -16.81
N GLY A 34 6.93 4.20 -16.69
CA GLY A 34 8.05 4.88 -17.33
C GLY A 34 7.92 4.94 -18.86
N ARG A 35 7.51 3.84 -19.50
CA ARG A 35 7.27 3.81 -20.96
C ARG A 35 6.20 4.81 -21.40
N PHE A 36 5.12 4.96 -20.63
CA PHE A 36 4.10 5.99 -20.89
C PHE A 36 4.66 7.40 -20.74
N LEU A 37 5.62 7.60 -19.85
CA LEU A 37 6.28 8.89 -19.63
C LEU A 37 7.49 9.11 -20.55
N GLY A 38 7.84 8.16 -21.41
CA GLY A 38 9.01 8.23 -22.27
C GLY A 38 10.34 8.20 -21.50
N MET A 39 10.35 7.67 -20.27
CA MET A 39 11.53 7.64 -19.40
C MET A 39 11.69 6.30 -18.69
N PHE A 40 12.92 5.97 -18.30
CA PHE A 40 13.18 4.83 -17.43
C PHE A 40 13.33 5.31 -15.99
N PHE A 41 12.48 4.82 -15.10
CA PHE A 41 12.62 5.09 -13.69
C PHE A 41 13.75 4.25 -13.11
N GLU A 42 14.93 4.85 -13.02
CA GLU A 42 16.07 4.26 -12.34
C GLU A 42 15.82 4.12 -10.83
N ASN A 43 16.59 3.24 -10.19
CA ASN A 43 16.56 3.03 -8.74
C ASN A 43 16.71 4.32 -7.93
N ARG A 44 17.37 5.36 -8.48
CA ARG A 44 17.54 6.64 -7.78
C ARG A 44 16.23 7.44 -7.69
N ILE A 45 15.41 7.43 -8.74
CA ILE A 45 14.13 8.15 -8.76
C ILE A 45 13.15 7.46 -7.81
N THR A 46 13.09 6.13 -7.87
CA THR A 46 12.21 5.33 -7.00
C THR A 46 12.66 5.33 -5.54
N GLN A 47 13.92 5.64 -5.25
CA GLN A 47 14.42 5.85 -3.87
C GLN A 47 14.01 7.18 -3.24
N LYS A 48 13.60 8.17 -4.03
CA LYS A 48 13.04 9.42 -3.49
C LYS A 48 11.59 9.26 -3.03
N LEU A 49 10.92 8.19 -3.44
CA LEU A 49 9.57 7.87 -2.99
C LEU A 49 9.59 7.35 -1.56
N ALA A 50 8.54 7.65 -0.81
CA ALA A 50 8.38 7.16 0.54
C ALA A 50 8.32 5.61 0.57
N PRO A 51 8.69 4.95 1.67
CA PRO A 51 8.69 3.49 1.75
C PRO A 51 7.33 2.84 1.48
N ASP A 52 6.23 3.50 1.85
CA ASP A 52 4.85 3.09 1.59
C ASP A 52 4.43 3.28 0.13
N GLN A 53 5.17 4.11 -0.61
CA GLN A 53 4.85 4.46 -1.99
C GLN A 53 5.42 3.49 -3.03
N ARG A 54 6.31 2.58 -2.62
CA ARG A 54 7.00 1.63 -3.50
C ARG A 54 7.03 0.24 -2.87
N ARG A 55 6.87 -0.79 -3.68
CA ARG A 55 6.86 -2.18 -3.19
C ARG A 55 7.35 -3.12 -4.27
N HIS A 56 8.22 -4.06 -3.90
CA HIS A 56 8.53 -5.20 -4.76
C HIS A 56 7.44 -6.25 -4.61
N VAL A 57 6.86 -6.68 -5.72
CA VAL A 57 5.72 -7.60 -5.77
C VAL A 57 6.02 -8.70 -6.77
N ARG A 58 5.84 -9.95 -6.34
CA ARG A 58 5.92 -11.10 -7.25
C ARG A 58 4.63 -11.22 -8.04
N LEU A 59 4.70 -11.00 -9.34
CA LEU A 59 3.52 -11.01 -10.20
C LEU A 59 3.81 -11.69 -11.54
N ARG A 60 2.76 -12.20 -12.19
CA ARG A 60 2.86 -12.73 -13.55
C ARG A 60 3.03 -11.56 -14.53
N TYR A 61 4.27 -11.32 -14.96
CA TYR A 61 4.67 -10.23 -15.84
C TYR A 61 5.05 -10.82 -17.20
N TYR A 62 4.27 -10.49 -18.24
CA TYR A 62 4.43 -11.08 -19.59
C TYR A 62 4.53 -12.62 -19.63
N GLY A 63 3.77 -13.30 -18.77
CA GLY A 63 3.71 -14.76 -18.70
C GLY A 63 4.64 -15.39 -17.66
N GLU A 64 5.70 -14.70 -17.27
CA GLU A 64 6.69 -15.16 -16.29
C GLU A 64 6.42 -14.61 -14.89
N ILE A 65 6.80 -15.36 -13.85
CA ILE A 65 6.69 -14.87 -12.47
C ILE A 65 7.96 -14.07 -12.13
N GLU A 66 7.83 -12.75 -12.06
CA GLU A 66 8.94 -11.84 -11.76
C GLU A 66 8.69 -11.05 -10.49
N ASN A 67 9.77 -10.68 -9.79
CA ASN A 67 9.72 -9.72 -8.70
C ASN A 67 9.80 -8.29 -9.25
N VAL A 68 8.64 -7.66 -9.47
CA VAL A 68 8.51 -6.38 -10.15
C VAL A 68 8.40 -5.24 -9.14
N LEU A 69 9.08 -4.13 -9.41
CA LEU A 69 8.92 -2.90 -8.64
C LEU A 69 7.61 -2.19 -9.03
N MET A 70 6.74 -2.04 -8.06
CA MET A 70 5.45 -1.37 -8.16
C MET A 70 5.47 -0.04 -7.40
N VAL A 71 4.70 0.93 -7.87
CA VAL A 71 4.44 2.20 -7.19
C VAL A 71 2.96 2.36 -6.90
N SER A 72 2.66 2.93 -5.74
CA SER A 72 1.29 3.25 -5.33
C SER A 72 0.67 4.32 -6.25
N GLU A 73 -0.65 4.49 -6.16
CA GLU A 73 -1.38 5.56 -6.83
C GLU A 73 -0.81 6.96 -6.52
N SER A 74 -0.54 7.27 -5.25
CA SER A 74 -0.01 8.57 -4.86
C SER A 74 1.37 8.81 -5.47
N ALA A 75 2.21 7.78 -5.50
CA ALA A 75 3.52 7.82 -6.14
C ALA A 75 3.41 7.97 -7.66
N ALA A 76 2.49 7.28 -8.33
CA ALA A 76 2.28 7.41 -9.76
C ALA A 76 1.89 8.85 -10.13
N TYR A 77 1.00 9.49 -9.37
CA TYR A 77 0.68 10.91 -9.58
C TYR A 77 1.83 11.84 -9.23
N ALA A 78 2.59 11.56 -8.16
CA ALA A 78 3.79 12.33 -7.84
C ALA A 78 4.81 12.29 -9.00
N LEU A 79 5.05 11.11 -9.58
CA LEU A 79 5.92 10.95 -10.75
C LEU A 79 5.37 11.70 -11.98
N LEU A 80 4.06 11.68 -12.22
CA LEU A 80 3.44 12.49 -13.28
C LEU A 80 3.61 14.00 -13.04
N VAL A 81 3.62 14.46 -11.79
CA VAL A 81 3.84 15.88 -11.48
C VAL A 81 5.31 16.26 -11.60
N TYR A 82 6.22 15.43 -11.09
CA TYR A 82 7.66 15.72 -11.09
C TYR A 82 8.32 15.55 -12.46
N HIS A 83 7.80 14.63 -13.27
CA HIS A 83 8.42 14.24 -14.54
C HIS A 83 7.48 14.34 -15.74
N GLY A 84 6.21 14.68 -15.52
CA GLY A 84 5.27 14.88 -16.61
C GLY A 84 5.38 16.29 -17.19
N ASN A 85 5.48 16.34 -18.51
CA ASN A 85 5.26 17.54 -19.31
C ASN A 85 3.75 17.71 -19.60
N ALA A 86 3.33 18.88 -20.13
CA ALA A 86 1.94 19.14 -20.52
C ALA A 86 1.36 18.10 -21.50
N THR A 87 2.21 17.39 -22.24
CA THR A 87 1.87 16.26 -23.13
C THR A 87 1.34 15.02 -22.40
N HIS A 88 1.50 14.91 -21.08
CA HIS A 88 1.10 13.74 -20.28
C HIS A 88 -0.24 13.92 -19.54
N ASP A 89 -0.92 15.06 -19.74
CA ASP A 89 -2.32 15.27 -19.36
C ASP A 89 -3.24 14.10 -19.80
N PRO A 90 -3.08 13.53 -21.00
CA PRO A 90 -3.83 12.37 -21.42
C PRO A 90 -3.55 11.12 -20.57
N ILE A 91 -2.33 10.92 -20.07
CA ILE A 91 -1.99 9.75 -19.23
C ILE A 91 -2.61 9.92 -17.85
N ARG A 92 -2.49 11.11 -17.24
CA ARG A 92 -3.18 11.41 -15.98
C ARG A 92 -4.67 11.11 -16.09
N LYS A 93 -5.35 11.67 -17.10
CA LYS A 93 -6.79 11.44 -17.34
C LYS A 93 -7.12 9.96 -17.56
N TRP A 94 -6.28 9.24 -18.30
CA TRP A 94 -6.48 7.81 -18.53
C TRP A 94 -6.35 6.99 -17.24
N LEU A 95 -5.35 7.28 -16.41
CA LEU A 95 -5.25 6.65 -15.09
C LEU A 95 -6.48 6.93 -14.23
N THR A 96 -6.89 8.21 -14.14
CA THR A 96 -8.00 8.64 -13.30
C THR A 96 -9.35 8.08 -13.75
N TYR A 97 -9.67 8.19 -15.04
CA TYR A 97 -11.03 7.97 -15.53
C TYR A 97 -11.25 6.60 -16.18
N GLN A 98 -10.19 5.85 -16.50
CA GLN A 98 -10.33 4.54 -17.13
C GLN A 98 -9.67 3.44 -16.32
N VAL A 99 -8.41 3.63 -15.89
CA VAL A 99 -7.66 2.57 -15.20
C VAL A 99 -8.16 2.38 -13.77
N LEU A 100 -8.21 3.44 -12.97
CA LEU A 100 -8.57 3.36 -11.56
C LEU A 100 -10.00 2.84 -11.32
N PRO A 101 -11.04 3.27 -12.06
CA PRO A 101 -12.40 2.74 -11.88
C PRO A 101 -12.43 1.22 -12.11
N VAL A 102 -11.92 0.76 -13.24
CA VAL A 102 -11.88 -0.68 -13.58
C VAL A 102 -11.07 -1.47 -12.56
N LEU A 103 -9.94 -0.91 -12.11
CA LEU A 103 -9.07 -1.56 -11.14
C LEU A 103 -9.75 -1.70 -9.76
N ARG A 104 -10.55 -0.72 -9.35
CA ARG A 104 -11.28 -0.70 -8.08
C ARG A 104 -12.58 -1.51 -8.11
N ASP A 105 -13.24 -1.58 -9.26
CA ASP A 105 -14.47 -2.37 -9.45
C ASP A 105 -14.20 -3.87 -9.41
N ARG A 106 -12.97 -4.29 -9.72
CA ARG A 106 -12.56 -5.68 -9.54
C ARG A 106 -12.59 -6.00 -8.04
N HIS A 107 -13.53 -6.86 -7.64
CA HIS A 107 -13.65 -7.39 -6.27
C HIS A 107 -12.26 -7.66 -5.70
N VAL A 108 -11.85 -6.89 -4.69
CA VAL A 108 -10.61 -7.11 -3.97
C VAL A 108 -10.69 -8.55 -3.46
N PRO A 109 -9.85 -9.48 -3.94
CA PRO A 109 -9.86 -10.84 -3.40
C PRO A 109 -9.66 -10.70 -1.89
N ALA A 110 -10.50 -11.34 -1.09
CA ALA A 110 -10.46 -11.23 0.37
C ALA A 110 -9.04 -11.42 0.93
N PHE A 111 -8.19 -12.18 0.23
CA PHE A 111 -6.78 -12.41 0.53
C PHE A 111 -5.90 -11.14 0.58
N ASN A 112 -6.22 -10.08 -0.18
CA ASN A 112 -5.35 -8.90 -0.30
C ASN A 112 -5.55 -7.83 0.78
N ASN A 113 -6.51 -8.03 1.68
CA ASN A 113 -6.73 -7.12 2.80
C ASN A 113 -7.46 -7.79 3.99
N ALA A 114 -7.46 -9.12 4.03
CA ALA A 114 -8.00 -9.83 5.18
C ALA A 114 -7.16 -9.49 6.41
N PRO A 115 -7.78 -9.23 7.56
CA PRO A 115 -7.05 -9.15 8.81
C PRO A 115 -6.29 -10.46 9.03
N VAL A 116 -4.96 -10.40 8.97
CA VAL A 116 -4.11 -11.59 9.15
C VAL A 116 -3.77 -11.71 10.63
N PRO A 117 -4.07 -12.84 11.29
CA PRO A 117 -3.59 -13.09 12.64
C PRO A 117 -2.07 -13.06 12.67
N ALA A 118 -1.50 -12.34 13.63
CA ALA A 118 -0.07 -12.30 13.88
C ALA A 118 0.19 -12.36 15.40
N LEU A 119 1.45 -12.62 15.76
CA LEU A 119 1.89 -12.65 17.15
C LEU A 119 2.93 -11.56 17.37
N LEU A 120 2.70 -10.72 18.37
CA LEU A 120 3.68 -9.76 18.85
C LEU A 120 4.42 -10.35 20.04
N GLN A 121 5.73 -10.52 19.93
CA GLN A 121 6.59 -10.97 21.02
C GLN A 121 7.08 -9.76 21.82
N SER A 122 6.60 -9.63 23.06
CA SER A 122 7.10 -8.66 24.03
C SER A 122 8.02 -9.35 25.05
N LYS A 123 8.83 -8.59 25.80
CA LYS A 123 9.75 -9.12 26.82
C LYS A 123 9.09 -10.01 27.89
N HIS A 124 7.79 -9.82 28.11
CA HIS A 124 7.05 -10.46 29.19
C HIS A 124 5.85 -11.30 28.72
N SER A 125 5.46 -11.24 27.43
CA SER A 125 4.31 -11.99 26.92
C SER A 125 4.27 -12.04 25.38
N THR A 126 3.59 -13.05 24.84
CA THR A 126 3.17 -13.11 23.44
C THR A 126 1.72 -12.62 23.32
N LEU A 127 1.47 -11.60 22.49
CA LEU A 127 0.13 -11.07 22.27
C LEU A 127 -0.39 -11.45 20.89
N SER A 128 -1.67 -11.84 20.83
CA SER A 128 -2.37 -12.01 19.56
C SER A 128 -2.71 -10.65 18.99
N VAL A 129 -2.14 -10.34 17.84
CA VAL A 129 -2.34 -9.08 17.13
C VAL A 129 -2.90 -9.36 15.74
N MET A 130 -3.47 -8.35 15.12
CA MET A 130 -4.02 -8.41 13.79
C MET A 130 -3.19 -7.51 12.89
N ARG A 131 -2.62 -8.05 11.82
CA ARG A 131 -1.96 -7.22 10.81
C ARG A 131 -2.98 -6.81 9.76
N TRP A 132 -3.20 -5.51 9.63
CA TRP A 132 -4.13 -4.94 8.65
C TRP A 132 -3.56 -3.63 8.09
N GLN A 133 -3.57 -3.48 6.76
CA GLN A 133 -3.00 -2.32 6.06
C GLN A 133 -1.56 -1.97 6.49
N ASN A 134 -0.72 -3.00 6.64
CA ASN A 134 0.67 -2.85 7.10
C ASN A 134 0.84 -2.25 8.53
N GLU A 135 -0.24 -2.17 9.30
CA GLU A 135 -0.25 -1.77 10.71
C GLU A 135 -0.62 -2.94 11.62
N LEU A 136 -0.14 -2.89 12.87
CA LEU A 136 -0.51 -3.85 13.91
C LEU A 136 -1.68 -3.31 14.73
N TRP A 137 -2.78 -4.03 14.66
CA TRP A 137 -3.99 -3.78 15.40
C TRP A 137 -4.05 -4.72 16.59
N ILE A 138 -4.20 -4.16 17.79
CA ILE A 138 -4.28 -4.91 19.04
C ILE A 138 -5.65 -4.64 19.64
N ARG A 139 -6.26 -5.66 20.24
CA ARG A 139 -7.51 -5.44 20.98
C ARG A 139 -7.21 -4.49 22.13
N PHE A 140 -8.04 -3.46 22.30
CA PHE A 140 -7.82 -2.46 23.35
C PHE A 140 -7.66 -3.07 24.76
N LYS A 141 -8.39 -4.15 25.04
CA LYS A 141 -8.27 -4.91 26.30
C LYS A 141 -6.90 -5.56 26.55
N ASP A 142 -6.15 -5.83 25.49
CA ASP A 142 -4.83 -6.47 25.54
C ASP A 142 -3.70 -5.42 25.56
N MET A 143 -4.02 -4.12 25.40
CA MET A 143 -3.10 -2.98 25.48
C MET A 143 -2.38 -2.81 26.84
N PRO A 144 -3.00 -3.06 28.02
CA PRO A 144 -2.33 -2.93 29.30
C PRO A 144 -1.04 -3.75 29.42
N CYS A 145 -0.95 -4.89 28.73
CA CYS A 145 0.21 -5.78 28.70
C CYS A 145 1.46 -5.16 28.06
N LEU A 146 1.30 -4.10 27.25
CA LEU A 146 2.39 -3.40 26.56
C LEU A 146 2.92 -2.19 27.35
N VAL A 147 2.09 -1.59 28.20
CA VAL A 147 2.41 -0.30 28.87
C VAL A 147 3.21 -0.52 30.17
N HIS A 148 3.45 -1.76 30.60
CA HIS A 148 4.05 -2.07 31.90
C HIS A 148 5.59 -2.03 31.94
N THR A 149 6.24 -1.24 31.08
CA THR A 149 7.66 -0.88 31.26
C THR A 149 7.89 0.61 31.05
N ARG A 150 7.21 1.44 31.85
CA ARG A 150 7.82 2.63 32.44
C ARG A 150 7.05 2.97 33.71
N LYS A 151 7.71 2.78 34.85
CA LYS A 151 7.25 3.29 36.14
C LYS A 151 6.93 4.78 35.98
N GLN A 152 5.65 5.12 36.18
CA GLN A 152 5.06 6.44 36.43
C GLN A 152 5.77 7.68 35.87
N GLU A 153 5.06 8.44 35.02
CA GLU A 153 4.54 9.72 35.50
C GLU A 153 3.06 9.82 35.15
N ALA A 154 2.25 9.95 36.20
CA ALA A 154 0.84 10.25 36.11
C ALA A 154 0.68 11.68 35.59
N GLY A 155 -0.18 11.88 34.57
CA GLY A 155 -0.46 13.25 34.13
C GLY A 155 -1.70 13.39 33.24
N TRP A 156 -1.90 12.52 32.26
CA TRP A 156 -2.93 12.75 31.24
C TRP A 156 -4.10 11.76 31.28
N TRP A 157 -3.85 10.45 31.41
CA TRP A 157 -4.89 9.42 31.25
C TRP A 157 -5.95 9.39 32.36
N GLY A 158 -5.63 9.89 33.57
CA GLY A 158 -6.58 10.00 34.68
C GLY A 158 -7.59 11.15 34.55
N LYS A 159 -7.37 12.10 33.63
CA LYS A 159 -8.30 13.22 33.38
C LYS A 159 -9.35 12.86 32.35
N ILE A 160 -9.03 12.01 31.37
CA ILE A 160 -9.96 11.63 30.29
C ILE A 160 -11.10 10.72 30.82
N ARG A 161 -10.84 9.88 31.84
CA ARG A 161 -11.91 9.07 32.47
C ARG A 161 -12.90 9.88 33.31
N ARG A 162 -12.63 11.17 33.63
CA ARG A 162 -13.53 12.02 34.41
C ARG A 162 -14.42 12.94 33.56
N GLY A 163 -14.32 12.87 32.23
CA GLY A 163 -15.02 13.77 31.31
C GLY A 163 -16.15 13.16 30.48
N LEU A 164 -16.55 11.90 30.72
CA LEU A 164 -17.67 11.29 30.00
C LEU A 164 -18.92 11.26 30.89
N PRO A 165 -19.82 12.26 30.81
CA PRO A 165 -21.16 12.12 31.37
C PRO A 165 -21.91 11.05 30.58
N GLY A 166 -22.36 10.03 31.29
CA GLY A 166 -23.18 8.98 30.73
C GLY A 166 -24.57 9.49 30.33
N ARG A 167 -25.00 9.12 29.14
CA ARG A 167 -26.39 8.87 28.77
C ARG A 167 -26.44 7.71 27.79
#